data_AF-A0A4Q5P279-F1
#
_entry.id   AF-A0A4Q5P279-F1
#
_cell.length_a   1.000
_cell.length_b   1.000
_cell.length_c   1.000
_cell.angle_alpha   90.00
_cell.angle_beta   90.00
_cell.angle_gamma   90.00
#
_symmetry.space_group_name_H-M   'P 1'
#
loop_
_entity.id
_entity.type
_entity.pdbx_description
1 polymer ?
#
loop_
_entity_poly.entity_id
_entity_poly.type
_entity_poly.pdbx_seq_one_letter_code
_entity_poly.pdbx_strand_id
1 'polypeptide(L)'
;MQAIILAGGMGTRLRPLTYTLPKPMLPIAGRPALAHLVEALAAAGCREVIITTNYLAEIVENQLGRLALPIPVRCVKEHKPLGTAGCVRNLYDDLDERFLIIQGDAVADINYRDFWESHTQSQADVSIAVMQVADTREFGVCDVDDSGRIRRFQEKPRPEDAFSDLASSGIYVLEKSMIERVPADQPFDFARQLFPTLMENQAKFFAWRMNGFWLDIGKSETYVQGNLKLIEGQSRVATDANISPEAVLIAPYSIGSGTKIGAGAHIGPGAVIGARCVVGEGVRIEKSVVYDDVSIGPKAHLEGCVVASKSRLGREAHLEAGVVVGESCDVGASAIISNGTRLGPHTPLAAGAFLEGVLEPRSQKLSAIVRVLEAGQRLEALLPDEREAYAVLAEGEELSARQIAETTALPLYRVLAALHALERAELLAVGTAHPPLYSVPPARHMLPRRLLVVNQTEVGRETLRATFVAHGHSVRTAADGIEAVEAVRDERFDAILMSADLPSLSGWDATRLIRGMANGRTVAVIMFSERPLAEEQKRAQEVGATGVLAKTVLPETVLPQVMELLER
;
A
#
# COMPACT_ATOMS: atom_id res chain seq x y z
N MET A 1 9.04 34.25 8.05
CA MET A 1 7.91 33.40 7.62
C MET A 1 7.76 32.26 8.63
N GLN A 2 6.56 32.02 9.17
CA GLN A 2 6.23 30.82 9.95
C GLN A 2 5.56 29.78 9.04
N ALA A 3 5.90 28.51 9.19
CA ALA A 3 5.29 27.43 8.40
C ALA A 3 4.72 26.32 9.28
N ILE A 4 3.57 25.78 8.87
CA ILE A 4 2.83 24.72 9.53
C ILE A 4 2.78 23.53 8.57
N ILE A 5 3.33 22.39 8.98
CA ILE A 5 3.30 21.16 8.19
C ILE A 5 2.28 20.20 8.78
N LEU A 6 1.35 19.73 7.93
CA LEU A 6 0.33 18.76 8.31
C LEU A 6 0.87 17.35 8.08
N ALA A 7 1.17 16.64 9.17
CA ALA A 7 1.87 15.34 9.17
C ALA A 7 1.12 14.25 9.97
N GLY A 8 -0.19 14.40 10.18
CA GLY A 8 -1.01 13.48 10.98
C GLY A 8 -1.51 12.21 10.27
N GLY A 9 -1.33 12.11 8.95
CA GLY A 9 -1.90 11.01 8.14
C GLY A 9 -1.22 9.66 8.37
N MET A 10 -2.01 8.58 8.37
CA MET A 10 -1.51 7.20 8.54
C MET A 10 -0.75 6.64 7.31
N GLY A 11 -0.93 7.24 6.12
CA GLY A 11 -0.25 6.79 4.90
C GLY A 11 -0.57 5.33 4.52
N THR A 12 -1.81 4.86 4.70
CA THR A 12 -2.18 3.44 4.56
C THR A 12 -1.90 2.84 3.18
N ARG A 13 -1.96 3.64 2.11
CA ARG A 13 -1.65 3.23 0.73
C ARG A 13 -0.17 2.89 0.50
N LEU A 14 0.71 3.35 1.38
CA LEU A 14 2.16 3.04 1.36
C LEU A 14 2.53 1.86 2.25
N ARG A 15 1.55 1.23 2.91
CA ARG A 15 1.81 -0.03 3.63
C ARG A 15 2.40 -1.04 2.64
N PRO A 16 3.43 -1.79 3.02
CA PRO A 16 3.89 -2.03 4.39
C PRO A 16 4.87 -1.02 4.99
N LEU A 17 5.36 -0.02 4.23
CA LEU A 17 6.38 0.93 4.69
C LEU A 17 5.91 1.74 5.90
N THR A 18 4.63 2.12 5.89
CA THR A 18 4.02 2.96 6.92
C THR A 18 3.56 2.21 8.17
N TYR A 19 3.84 0.90 8.27
CA TYR A 19 3.64 0.18 9.53
C TYR A 19 4.69 0.53 10.58
N THR A 20 5.93 0.78 10.18
CA THR A 20 7.04 1.05 11.10
C THR A 20 7.58 2.48 11.02
N LEU A 21 7.29 3.21 9.94
CA LEU A 21 7.78 4.56 9.72
C LEU A 21 6.66 5.49 9.20
N PRO A 22 6.33 6.60 9.87
CA PRO A 22 5.27 7.49 9.39
C PRO A 22 5.61 8.09 8.01
N LYS A 23 4.59 8.33 7.16
CA LYS A 23 4.76 8.82 5.76
C LYS A 23 5.77 9.96 5.63
N PRO A 24 5.73 11.03 6.46
CA PRO A 24 6.66 12.16 6.35
C PRO A 24 8.13 11.80 6.65
N MET A 25 8.37 10.67 7.32
CA MET A 25 9.70 10.19 7.66
C MET A 25 10.23 9.17 6.66
N LEU A 26 9.42 8.73 5.68
CA LEU A 26 9.93 7.89 4.59
C LEU A 26 11.08 8.60 3.86
N PRO A 27 12.18 7.90 3.56
CA PRO A 27 13.36 8.53 2.97
C PRO A 27 13.10 8.93 1.51
N ILE A 28 13.48 10.13 1.12
CA ILE A 28 13.60 10.57 -0.27
C ILE A 28 15.08 10.83 -0.52
N ALA A 29 15.69 10.16 -1.50
CA ALA A 29 17.13 10.19 -1.77
C ALA A 29 18.00 9.97 -0.50
N GLY A 30 17.58 9.06 0.38
CA GLY A 30 18.33 8.67 1.59
C GLY A 30 18.15 9.58 2.81
N ARG A 31 17.24 10.57 2.77
CA ARG A 31 16.93 11.43 3.92
C ARG A 31 15.41 11.57 4.11
N PRO A 32 14.89 11.76 5.34
CA PRO A 32 13.45 11.89 5.56
C PRO A 32 12.81 12.98 4.69
N ALA A 33 11.64 12.72 4.10
CA ALA A 33 10.90 13.69 3.27
C ALA A 33 10.71 15.04 4.00
N LEU A 34 10.38 14.98 5.29
CA LEU A 34 10.20 16.17 6.13
C LEU A 34 11.48 16.99 6.30
N ALA A 35 12.66 16.35 6.30
CA ALA A 35 13.94 17.07 6.43
C ALA A 35 14.21 17.92 5.19
N HIS A 36 13.95 17.40 3.98
CA HIS A 36 14.05 18.17 2.74
C HIS A 36 13.11 19.38 2.75
N LEU A 37 11.88 19.19 3.24
CA LEU A 37 10.90 20.26 3.34
C LEU A 37 11.36 21.36 4.31
N VAL A 38 11.85 20.99 5.49
CA VAL A 38 12.38 21.97 6.47
C VAL A 38 13.58 22.74 5.90
N GLU A 39 14.47 22.07 5.16
CA GLU A 39 15.61 22.72 4.51
C GLU A 39 15.19 23.69 3.41
N ALA A 40 14.22 23.30 2.56
CA ALA A 40 13.68 24.17 1.53
C ALA A 40 13.00 25.42 2.14
N LEU A 41 12.26 25.24 3.24
CA LEU A 41 11.64 26.34 3.97
C LEU A 41 12.67 27.27 4.61
N ALA A 42 13.71 26.71 5.22
CA ALA A 42 14.81 27.50 5.78
C ALA A 42 15.49 28.35 4.70
N ALA A 43 15.77 27.76 3.53
CA ALA A 43 16.35 28.47 2.39
C ALA A 43 15.44 29.61 1.88
N ALA A 44 14.11 29.47 2.01
CA ALA A 44 13.15 30.52 1.68
C ALA A 44 13.07 31.65 2.73
N GLY A 45 13.73 31.52 3.89
CA GLY A 45 13.67 32.47 5.00
C GLY A 45 12.56 32.18 6.01
N CYS A 46 12.16 30.91 6.14
CA CYS A 46 11.33 30.46 7.25
C CYS A 46 12.11 30.56 8.58
N ARG A 47 11.44 31.05 9.63
CA ARG A 47 12.05 31.25 10.95
C ARG A 47 11.85 30.07 11.89
N GLU A 48 10.76 29.33 11.70
CA GLU A 48 10.40 28.14 12.47
C GLU A 48 9.37 27.32 11.71
N VAL A 49 9.33 26.03 12.03
CA VAL A 49 8.33 25.10 11.49
C VAL A 49 7.58 24.44 12.65
N ILE A 50 6.24 24.48 12.59
CA ILE A 50 5.37 23.73 13.49
C ILE A 50 4.80 22.53 12.72
N ILE A 51 4.85 21.34 13.28
CA ILE A 51 4.43 20.10 12.61
C ILE A 51 3.31 19.46 13.40
N THR A 52 2.12 19.39 12.82
CA THR A 52 1.00 18.68 13.46
C THR A 52 1.13 17.18 13.16
N THR A 53 1.16 16.38 14.22
CA THR A 53 1.42 14.93 14.14
C THR A 53 0.32 14.17 14.87
N ASN A 54 0.08 12.92 14.49
CA ASN A 54 -0.85 12.04 15.18
C ASN A 54 -0.29 10.62 15.20
N TYR A 55 -0.42 9.90 14.09
CA TYR A 55 0.12 8.55 13.95
C TYR A 55 1.66 8.54 14.08
N LEU A 56 2.18 7.70 14.99
CA LEU A 56 3.62 7.56 15.27
C LEU A 56 4.35 8.88 15.58
N ALA A 57 3.67 9.86 16.18
CA ALA A 57 4.23 11.18 16.49
C ALA A 57 5.58 11.14 17.23
N GLU A 58 5.75 10.21 18.17
CA GLU A 58 6.99 10.03 18.93
C GLU A 58 8.17 9.63 18.04
N ILE A 59 7.93 8.88 16.96
CA ILE A 59 8.98 8.53 15.99
C ILE A 59 9.40 9.78 15.20
N VAL A 60 8.43 10.59 14.79
CA VAL A 60 8.69 11.86 14.08
C VAL A 60 9.56 12.77 14.95
N GLU A 61 9.14 13.02 16.19
CA GLU A 61 9.85 13.91 17.13
C GLU A 61 11.27 13.41 17.42
N ASN A 62 11.42 12.13 17.76
CA ASN A 62 12.73 11.54 18.08
C ASN A 62 13.70 11.56 16.89
N GLN A 63 13.22 11.31 15.68
CA GLN A 63 14.09 11.30 14.50
C GLN A 63 14.48 12.71 14.08
N LEU A 64 13.53 13.66 14.05
CA LEU A 64 13.84 15.06 13.73
C LEU A 64 14.80 15.67 14.75
N GLY A 65 14.63 15.38 16.04
CA GLY A 65 15.52 15.85 17.10
C GLY A 65 16.97 15.34 16.99
N ARG A 66 17.22 14.30 16.19
CA ARG A 66 18.57 13.78 15.90
C ARG A 66 19.19 14.39 14.64
N LEU A 67 18.41 15.12 13.84
CA LEU A 67 18.90 15.76 12.62
C LEU A 67 19.41 17.16 12.94
N ALA A 68 20.52 17.54 12.30
CA ALA A 68 20.98 18.92 12.30
C ALA A 68 20.12 19.75 11.34
N LEU A 69 18.94 20.16 11.79
CA LEU A 69 18.02 20.99 11.00
C LEU A 69 18.45 22.46 11.04
N PRO A 70 18.29 23.21 9.93
CA PRO A 70 18.77 24.59 9.83
C PRO A 70 17.91 25.61 10.61
N ILE A 71 16.70 25.22 11.02
CA ILE A 71 15.74 26.08 11.73
C ILE A 71 15.02 25.29 12.84
N PRO A 72 14.49 25.97 13.88
CA PRO A 72 13.69 25.33 14.92
C PRO A 72 12.47 24.59 14.36
N VAL A 73 12.26 23.38 14.85
CA VAL A 73 11.11 22.55 14.52
C VAL A 73 10.41 22.12 15.81
N ARG A 74 9.10 22.35 15.88
CA ARG A 74 8.24 21.93 16.99
C ARG A 74 7.18 20.95 16.51
N CYS A 75 7.11 19.78 17.11
CA CYS A 75 6.03 18.83 16.87
C CYS A 75 4.88 19.08 17.85
N VAL A 76 3.65 19.11 17.33
CA VAL A 76 2.43 19.20 18.14
C VAL A 76 1.62 17.93 17.89
N LYS A 77 1.47 17.11 18.92
CA LYS A 77 0.74 15.84 18.86
C LYS A 77 -0.75 16.10 19.04
N GLU A 78 -1.53 15.69 18.06
CA GLU A 78 -2.99 15.65 18.14
C GLU A 78 -3.44 14.40 18.90
N HIS A 79 -4.31 14.57 19.90
CA HIS A 79 -4.89 13.46 20.66
C HIS A 79 -6.09 12.81 19.95
N LYS A 80 -6.73 13.54 19.03
CA LYS A 80 -7.83 13.08 18.18
C LYS A 80 -7.68 13.69 16.79
N PRO A 81 -8.20 13.06 15.72
CA PRO A 81 -8.09 13.60 14.37
C PRO A 81 -8.95 14.87 14.24
N LEU A 82 -8.32 16.04 14.19
CA LEU A 82 -9.02 17.35 14.13
C LEU A 82 -9.26 17.83 12.69
N GLY A 83 -8.89 17.03 11.69
CA GLY A 83 -8.96 17.46 10.30
C GLY A 83 -7.90 18.51 9.95
N THR A 84 -7.79 18.84 8.66
CA THR A 84 -6.69 19.65 8.15
C THR A 84 -6.74 21.10 8.65
N ALA A 85 -7.93 21.70 8.77
CA ALA A 85 -8.09 23.06 9.30
C ALA A 85 -8.24 23.09 10.83
N GLY A 86 -8.87 22.07 11.42
CA GLY A 86 -9.04 22.01 12.89
C GLY A 86 -7.71 21.85 13.63
N CYS A 87 -6.74 21.12 13.08
CA CYS A 87 -5.41 21.03 13.70
C CYS A 87 -4.66 22.38 13.70
N VAL A 88 -4.79 23.17 12.62
CA VAL A 88 -4.24 24.53 12.55
C VAL A 88 -4.97 25.46 13.53
N ARG A 89 -6.29 25.31 13.68
CA ARG A 89 -7.07 26.08 14.65
C ARG A 89 -6.63 25.88 16.09
N ASN A 90 -6.17 24.68 16.44
CA ASN A 90 -5.63 24.41 17.77
C ASN A 90 -4.28 25.10 18.04
N LEU A 91 -3.63 25.60 17.00
CA LEU A 91 -2.40 26.39 17.11
C LEU A 91 -2.67 27.91 17.12
N TYR A 92 -3.93 28.36 17.10
CA TYR A 92 -4.30 29.76 16.82
C TYR A 92 -3.49 30.81 17.59
N ASP A 93 -3.25 30.58 18.88
CA ASP A 93 -2.52 31.52 19.72
C ASP A 93 -1.01 31.59 19.39
N ASP A 94 -0.45 30.52 18.82
CA ASP A 94 0.94 30.41 18.38
C ASP A 94 1.17 30.92 16.94
N LEU A 95 0.11 31.23 16.19
CA LEU A 95 0.23 31.61 14.77
C LEU A 95 0.61 33.07 14.59
N ASP A 96 1.53 33.32 13.66
CA ASP A 96 1.76 34.66 13.10
C ASP A 96 0.50 35.19 12.39
N GLU A 97 0.40 36.51 12.20
CA GLU A 97 -0.68 37.11 11.41
C GLU A 97 -0.80 36.52 10.01
N ARG A 98 0.33 36.08 9.43
CA ARG A 98 0.39 35.34 8.19
C ARG A 98 1.28 34.14 8.35
N PHE A 99 0.86 33.01 7.80
CA PHE A 99 1.62 31.76 7.87
C PHE A 99 1.41 30.90 6.64
N LEU A 100 2.39 30.01 6.40
CA LEU A 100 2.39 29.04 5.32
C LEU A 100 1.89 27.69 5.84
N ILE A 101 1.02 27.01 5.10
CA ILE A 101 0.53 25.66 5.39
C ILE A 101 0.99 24.72 4.28
N ILE A 102 1.47 23.54 4.66
CA ILE A 102 1.96 22.53 3.72
C ILE A 102 1.47 21.15 4.15
N GLN A 103 0.85 20.40 3.25
CA GLN A 103 0.66 18.96 3.44
C GLN A 103 2.02 18.24 3.35
N GLY A 104 2.41 17.53 4.40
CA GLY A 104 3.74 16.90 4.52
C GLY A 104 3.91 15.61 3.72
N ASP A 105 3.27 15.52 2.55
CA ASP A 105 2.96 14.26 1.91
C ASP A 105 3.18 14.25 0.38
N ALA A 106 3.78 15.33 -0.13
CA ALA A 106 4.23 15.49 -1.51
C ALA A 106 5.71 15.90 -1.57
N VAL A 107 6.36 15.61 -2.70
CA VAL A 107 7.68 16.17 -3.05
C VAL A 107 7.46 17.16 -4.19
N ALA A 108 8.01 18.36 -4.04
CA ALA A 108 7.77 19.45 -4.98
C ALA A 108 9.00 20.31 -5.19
N ASP A 109 9.17 20.79 -6.42
CA ASP A 109 10.05 21.89 -6.77
C ASP A 109 9.25 23.20 -6.67
N ILE A 110 9.35 23.87 -5.52
CA ILE A 110 8.61 25.10 -5.24
C ILE A 110 9.52 26.14 -4.63
N ASN A 111 9.45 27.36 -5.18
CA ASN A 111 10.02 28.53 -4.54
C ASN A 111 9.03 29.12 -3.53
N TYR A 112 9.15 28.70 -2.27
CA TYR A 112 8.30 29.17 -1.17
C TYR A 112 8.40 30.69 -0.95
N ARG A 113 9.55 31.31 -1.27
CA ARG A 113 9.73 32.76 -1.14
C ARG A 113 8.90 33.50 -2.18
N ASP A 114 8.98 33.10 -3.45
CA ASP A 114 8.20 33.73 -4.52
C ASP A 114 6.70 33.56 -4.28
N PHE A 115 6.28 32.38 -3.80
CA PHE A 115 4.88 32.13 -3.45
C PHE A 115 4.41 33.08 -2.32
N TRP A 116 5.21 33.23 -1.27
CA TRP A 116 4.93 34.15 -0.16
C TRP A 116 4.88 35.62 -0.60
N GLU A 117 5.80 36.04 -1.45
CA GLU A 117 5.85 37.40 -1.99
C GLU A 117 4.65 37.68 -2.89
N SER A 118 4.25 36.71 -3.72
CA SER A 118 3.04 36.80 -4.55
C SER A 118 1.77 36.97 -3.71
N HIS A 119 1.63 36.25 -2.61
CA HIS A 119 0.52 36.42 -1.67
C HIS A 119 0.51 37.85 -1.09
N THR A 120 1.68 38.36 -0.71
CA THR A 120 1.83 39.72 -0.17
C THR A 120 1.41 40.79 -1.17
N GLN A 121 1.84 40.67 -2.43
CA GLN A 121 1.57 41.64 -3.49
C GLN A 121 0.09 41.66 -3.91
N SER A 122 -0.55 40.49 -3.93
CA SER A 122 -1.97 40.36 -4.30
C SER A 122 -2.94 40.80 -3.20
N GLN A 123 -2.45 41.00 -1.96
CA GLN A 123 -3.29 41.26 -0.79
C GLN A 123 -4.44 40.24 -0.66
N ALA A 124 -4.11 38.98 -0.96
CA ALA A 124 -5.04 37.86 -0.87
C ALA A 124 -5.29 37.52 0.60
N ASP A 125 -6.49 37.04 0.91
CA ASP A 125 -6.78 36.47 2.22
C ASP A 125 -6.27 35.02 2.28
N VAL A 126 -6.33 34.32 1.14
CA VAL A 126 -5.82 32.96 0.95
C VAL A 126 -5.13 32.88 -0.41
N SER A 127 -3.90 32.36 -0.45
CA SER A 127 -3.26 31.95 -1.70
C SER A 127 -3.07 30.44 -1.73
N ILE A 128 -3.36 29.82 -2.87
CA ILE A 128 -3.23 28.38 -3.09
C ILE A 128 -2.19 28.15 -4.19
N ALA A 129 -1.16 27.37 -3.91
CA ALA A 129 -0.27 26.91 -4.97
C ALA A 129 -0.96 25.80 -5.77
N VAL A 130 -1.03 25.95 -7.08
CA VAL A 130 -1.76 25.04 -7.98
C VAL A 130 -0.85 24.44 -9.05
N MET A 131 -1.20 23.24 -9.50
CA MET A 131 -0.52 22.50 -10.56
C MET A 131 -1.54 21.92 -11.53
N GLN A 132 -1.20 21.86 -12.82
CA GLN A 132 -2.04 21.20 -13.80
C GLN A 132 -1.90 19.67 -13.67
N VAL A 133 -3.03 18.95 -13.60
CA VAL A 133 -3.05 17.49 -13.44
C VAL A 133 -3.93 16.83 -14.50
N ALA A 134 -3.52 15.64 -14.96
CA ALA A 134 -4.32 14.87 -15.91
C ALA A 134 -5.54 14.18 -15.27
N ASP A 135 -5.50 13.91 -13.95
CA ASP A 135 -6.55 13.23 -13.21
C ASP A 135 -6.90 14.01 -11.94
N THR A 136 -8.14 14.49 -11.86
CA THR A 136 -8.64 15.37 -10.79
C THR A 136 -9.25 14.62 -9.61
N ARG A 137 -9.43 13.29 -9.70
CA ARG A 137 -10.21 12.50 -8.71
C ARG A 137 -9.62 12.52 -7.30
N GLU A 138 -8.33 12.77 -7.18
CA GLU A 138 -7.62 12.76 -5.90
C GLU A 138 -7.42 14.16 -5.32
N PHE A 139 -7.81 15.23 -6.04
CA PHE A 139 -7.44 16.60 -5.70
C PHE A 139 -8.61 17.58 -5.73
N GLY A 140 -8.52 18.64 -4.93
CA GLY A 140 -9.39 19.81 -5.09
C GLY A 140 -8.95 20.66 -6.27
N VAL A 141 -9.89 21.07 -7.13
CA VAL A 141 -9.63 21.87 -8.34
C VAL A 141 -10.08 23.32 -8.18
N CYS A 142 -9.37 24.25 -8.81
CA CYS A 142 -9.56 25.70 -8.69
C CYS A 142 -9.96 26.33 -10.03
N ASP A 143 -11.11 27.02 -10.06
CA ASP A 143 -11.56 27.81 -11.21
C ASP A 143 -10.95 29.20 -11.11
N VAL A 144 -9.93 29.49 -11.93
CA VAL A 144 -9.12 30.70 -11.85
C VAL A 144 -9.46 31.63 -13.01
N ASP A 145 -9.70 32.91 -12.72
CA ASP A 145 -9.88 33.94 -13.75
C ASP A 145 -8.56 34.54 -14.26
N ASP A 146 -8.64 35.43 -15.24
CA ASP A 146 -7.48 36.07 -15.88
C ASP A 146 -6.63 36.93 -14.93
N SER A 147 -7.20 37.35 -13.79
CA SER A 147 -6.47 38.09 -12.75
C SER A 147 -5.73 37.18 -11.77
N GLY A 148 -5.92 35.86 -11.87
CA GLY A 148 -5.39 34.87 -10.93
C GLY A 148 -6.29 34.64 -9.72
N ARG A 149 -7.49 35.23 -9.67
CA ARG A 149 -8.43 35.04 -8.57
C ARG A 149 -9.16 33.72 -8.72
N ILE A 150 -9.28 32.97 -7.63
CA ILE A 150 -10.05 31.72 -7.59
C ILE A 150 -11.51 32.07 -7.33
N ARG A 151 -12.37 31.73 -8.29
CA ARG A 151 -13.82 31.97 -8.22
C ARG A 151 -14.55 30.84 -7.51
N ARG A 152 -14.08 29.60 -7.72
CA ARG A 152 -14.70 28.38 -7.19
C ARG A 152 -13.63 27.35 -6.85
N PHE A 153 -13.92 26.56 -5.83
CA PHE A 153 -13.13 25.41 -5.42
C PHE A 153 -14.03 24.17 -5.39
N GLN A 154 -13.60 23.07 -5.98
CA GLN A 154 -14.36 21.82 -6.03
C GLN A 154 -13.48 20.67 -5.58
N GLU A 155 -13.88 19.97 -4.53
CA GLU A 155 -13.12 18.87 -3.95
C GLU A 155 -13.34 17.58 -4.72
N LYS A 156 -12.26 17.01 -5.26
CA LYS A 156 -12.19 15.64 -5.84
C LYS A 156 -13.26 15.34 -6.90
N PRO A 157 -13.47 16.19 -7.92
CA PRO A 157 -14.39 15.86 -9.00
C PRO A 157 -13.82 14.78 -9.91
N ARG A 158 -14.73 14.04 -10.55
CA ARG A 158 -14.35 13.21 -11.70
C ARG A 158 -13.87 14.12 -12.84
N PRO A 159 -12.93 13.68 -13.69
CA PRO A 159 -12.35 14.54 -14.73
C PRO A 159 -13.40 15.13 -15.67
N GLU A 160 -14.46 14.39 -15.97
CA GLU A 160 -15.58 14.83 -16.80
C GLU A 160 -16.47 15.91 -16.15
N ASP A 161 -16.49 15.98 -14.82
CA ASP A 161 -17.29 16.93 -14.04
C ASP A 161 -16.46 18.13 -13.53
N ALA A 162 -15.14 18.08 -13.74
CA ALA A 162 -14.21 19.09 -13.26
C ALA A 162 -14.30 20.34 -14.14
N PHE A 163 -14.46 21.52 -13.52
CA PHE A 163 -14.47 22.78 -14.27
C PHE A 163 -13.08 23.21 -14.77
N SER A 164 -12.02 22.55 -14.30
CA SER A 164 -10.62 22.82 -14.64
C SER A 164 -9.74 21.64 -14.24
N ASP A 165 -8.52 21.61 -14.78
CA ASP A 165 -7.46 20.67 -14.43
C ASP A 165 -6.40 21.27 -13.48
N LEU A 166 -6.64 22.48 -12.94
CA LEU A 166 -5.78 23.14 -11.96
C LEU A 166 -6.07 22.62 -10.56
N ALA A 167 -5.26 21.67 -10.11
CA ALA A 167 -5.36 21.07 -8.78
C ALA A 167 -4.61 21.88 -7.72
N SER A 168 -5.19 21.94 -6.53
CA SER A 168 -4.54 22.38 -5.30
C SER A 168 -3.41 21.42 -4.93
N SER A 169 -2.23 21.98 -4.68
CA SER A 169 -1.04 21.22 -4.26
C SER A 169 -1.02 20.88 -2.76
N GLY A 170 -2.01 21.33 -1.99
CA GLY A 170 -1.98 21.22 -0.53
C GLY A 170 -1.06 22.24 0.15
N ILE A 171 -0.60 23.27 -0.57
CA ILE A 171 0.29 24.33 -0.09
C ILE A 171 -0.44 25.67 -0.15
N TYR A 172 -0.55 26.34 0.99
CA TYR A 172 -1.38 27.54 1.16
C TYR A 172 -0.66 28.64 1.94
N VAL A 173 -0.91 29.91 1.63
CA VAL A 173 -0.60 31.04 2.53
C VAL A 173 -1.92 31.64 2.98
N LEU A 174 -2.10 31.80 4.30
CA LEU A 174 -3.32 32.35 4.89
C LEU A 174 -2.98 33.49 5.84
N GLU A 175 -3.91 34.44 5.93
CA GLU A 175 -3.98 35.39 7.03
C GLU A 175 -4.72 34.75 8.24
N LYS A 176 -4.30 35.08 9.47
CA LYS A 176 -4.78 34.51 10.73
C LYS A 176 -6.28 34.69 10.94
N SER A 177 -6.84 35.80 10.46
CA SER A 177 -8.28 36.05 10.47
C SER A 177 -9.09 34.97 9.72
N MET A 178 -8.50 34.25 8.76
CA MET A 178 -9.19 33.23 7.97
C MET A 178 -9.50 31.95 8.73
N ILE A 179 -8.84 31.70 9.86
CA ILE A 179 -9.06 30.50 10.68
C ILE A 179 -9.78 30.81 12.00
N GLU A 180 -10.05 32.09 12.32
CA GLU A 180 -10.62 32.52 13.59
C GLU A 180 -11.95 31.81 13.93
N ARG A 181 -12.81 31.65 12.93
CA ARG A 181 -14.15 31.03 13.06
C ARG A 181 -14.15 29.51 12.93
N VAL A 182 -12.99 28.88 12.70
CA VAL A 182 -12.91 27.42 12.72
C VAL A 182 -13.21 26.96 14.16
N PRO A 183 -14.13 25.99 14.36
CA PRO A 183 -14.44 25.48 15.69
C PRO A 183 -13.20 24.86 16.34
N ALA A 184 -12.88 25.29 17.56
CA ALA A 184 -11.78 24.71 18.32
C ALA A 184 -12.11 23.25 18.71
N ASP A 185 -11.09 22.40 18.72
CA ASP A 185 -11.19 21.02 19.20
C ASP A 185 -12.22 20.14 18.46
N GLN A 186 -12.54 20.45 17.20
CA GLN A 186 -13.45 19.68 16.35
C GLN A 186 -12.83 19.32 15.00
N PRO A 187 -13.21 18.18 14.40
CA PRO A 187 -12.85 17.85 13.03
C PRO A 187 -13.33 18.92 12.04
N PHE A 188 -12.39 19.58 11.37
CA PHE A 188 -12.69 20.59 10.35
C PHE A 188 -11.66 20.54 9.22
N ASP A 189 -12.12 20.56 7.97
CA ASP A 189 -11.27 20.42 6.78
C ASP A 189 -11.17 21.71 5.94
N PHE A 190 -9.98 21.99 5.39
CA PHE A 190 -9.75 23.15 4.51
C PHE A 190 -10.64 23.10 3.27
N ALA A 191 -10.55 22.01 2.51
CA ALA A 191 -11.11 21.89 1.18
C ALA A 191 -12.63 21.73 1.21
N ARG A 192 -13.14 20.91 2.15
CA ARG A 192 -14.56 20.56 2.23
C ARG A 192 -15.40 21.56 3.00
N GLN A 193 -14.80 22.32 3.92
CA GLN A 193 -15.55 23.18 4.84
C GLN A 193 -15.04 24.61 4.84
N LEU A 194 -13.75 24.83 5.13
CA LEU A 194 -13.25 26.20 5.32
C LEU A 194 -13.28 27.03 4.04
N PHE A 195 -12.72 26.54 2.94
CA PHE A 195 -12.63 27.28 1.69
C PHE A 195 -14.01 27.66 1.13
N PRO A 196 -15.00 26.73 1.03
CA PRO A 196 -16.36 27.11 0.66
C PRO A 196 -16.94 28.23 1.54
N THR A 197 -16.84 28.11 2.86
CA THR A 197 -17.36 29.13 3.80
C THR A 197 -16.65 30.49 3.66
N LEU A 198 -15.32 30.51 3.45
CA LEU A 198 -14.59 31.76 3.26
C LEU A 198 -14.95 32.42 1.92
N MET A 199 -15.12 31.63 0.85
CA MET A 199 -15.54 32.13 -0.46
C MET A 199 -16.96 32.72 -0.43
N GLU A 200 -17.89 32.07 0.28
CA GLU A 200 -19.24 32.62 0.52
C GLU A 200 -19.18 33.99 1.22
N ASN A 201 -18.26 34.13 2.18
CA ASN A 201 -17.99 35.37 2.89
C ASN A 201 -17.11 36.37 2.11
N GLN A 202 -16.93 36.17 0.80
CA GLN A 202 -16.21 37.07 -0.12
C GLN A 202 -14.71 37.24 0.16
N ALA A 203 -14.08 36.28 0.85
CA ALA A 203 -12.62 36.28 1.00
C ALA A 203 -11.91 36.19 -0.37
N LYS A 204 -10.76 36.85 -0.49
CA LYS A 204 -9.96 36.93 -1.71
C LYS A 204 -9.03 35.73 -1.81
N PHE A 205 -9.42 34.77 -2.63
CA PHE A 205 -8.57 33.63 -2.98
C PHE A 205 -7.78 33.90 -4.26
N PHE A 206 -6.47 33.63 -4.25
CA PHE A 206 -5.62 33.72 -5.43
C PHE A 206 -4.86 32.42 -5.67
N ALA A 207 -4.77 32.03 -6.93
CA ALA A 207 -3.97 30.89 -7.36
C ALA A 207 -2.55 31.35 -7.70
N TRP A 208 -1.56 30.61 -7.23
CA TRP A 208 -0.18 30.75 -7.67
C TRP A 208 0.22 29.48 -8.41
N ARG A 209 0.48 29.60 -9.71
CA ARG A 209 0.83 28.44 -10.54
C ARG A 209 2.27 28.03 -10.26
N MET A 210 2.45 26.80 -9.81
CA MET A 210 3.77 26.23 -9.59
C MET A 210 4.50 26.03 -10.92
N ASN A 211 5.81 26.26 -10.91
CA ASN A 211 6.71 25.88 -12.00
C ASN A 211 7.56 24.71 -11.48
N GLY A 212 7.81 23.70 -12.33
CA GLY A 212 8.57 22.51 -11.94
C GLY A 212 7.67 21.31 -11.68
N PHE A 213 8.11 20.38 -10.83
CA PHE A 213 7.37 19.15 -10.54
C PHE A 213 6.67 19.23 -9.17
N TRP A 214 5.53 18.56 -9.07
CA TRP A 214 4.83 18.30 -7.82
C TRP A 214 4.30 16.88 -7.89
N LEU A 215 4.57 16.08 -6.86
CA LEU A 215 4.25 14.66 -6.85
C LEU A 215 3.74 14.23 -5.47
N ASP A 216 2.48 13.80 -5.38
CA ASP A 216 1.96 13.11 -4.20
C ASP A 216 2.66 11.76 -4.06
N ILE A 217 3.39 11.56 -2.95
CA ILE A 217 4.06 10.30 -2.63
C ILE A 217 3.13 9.35 -1.86
N GLY A 218 1.84 9.32 -2.21
CA GLY A 218 0.82 8.52 -1.57
C GLY A 218 0.74 7.05 -2.00
N LYS A 219 1.43 6.66 -3.07
CA LYS A 219 1.48 5.28 -3.60
C LYS A 219 2.94 4.86 -3.80
N SER A 220 3.20 3.55 -3.86
CA SER A 220 4.55 3.00 -4.03
C SER A 220 5.22 3.51 -5.31
N GLU A 221 4.46 3.56 -6.40
CA GLU A 221 4.96 3.95 -7.72
C GLU A 221 5.33 5.44 -7.72
N THR A 222 4.47 6.29 -7.16
CA THR A 222 4.75 7.73 -7.06
C THR A 222 5.84 8.02 -6.03
N TYR A 223 5.95 7.24 -4.96
CA TYR A 223 7.06 7.36 -4.01
C TYR A 223 8.42 7.03 -4.65
N VAL A 224 8.50 5.98 -5.48
CA VAL A 224 9.69 5.69 -6.29
C VAL A 224 9.96 6.84 -7.25
N GLN A 225 8.97 7.29 -8.02
CA GLN A 225 9.12 8.42 -8.95
C GLN A 225 9.62 9.69 -8.26
N GLY A 226 9.14 9.99 -7.04
CA GLY A 226 9.58 11.15 -6.26
C GLY A 226 11.05 11.07 -5.87
N ASN A 227 11.52 9.88 -5.51
CA ASN A 227 12.95 9.63 -5.30
C ASN A 227 13.75 9.84 -6.59
N LEU A 228 13.29 9.30 -7.71
CA LEU A 228 13.97 9.41 -9.00
C LEU A 228 14.05 10.87 -9.48
N LYS A 229 12.98 11.65 -9.29
CA LYS A 229 12.95 13.07 -9.61
C LYS A 229 13.93 13.88 -8.78
N LEU A 230 14.08 13.56 -7.49
CA LEU A 230 15.04 14.30 -6.65
C LEU A 230 16.50 14.06 -7.03
N ILE A 231 16.83 12.87 -7.56
CA ILE A 231 18.18 12.55 -8.04
C ILE A 231 18.36 12.85 -9.54
N GLU A 232 17.32 13.30 -10.23
CA GLU A 232 17.40 13.60 -11.66
C GLU A 232 18.45 14.69 -11.91
N GLY A 233 19.35 14.44 -12.86
CA GLY A 233 20.46 15.35 -13.14
C GLY A 233 21.58 15.38 -12.08
N GLN A 234 21.48 14.62 -10.99
CA GLN A 234 22.47 14.61 -9.90
C GLN A 234 22.76 13.18 -9.44
N SER A 235 23.98 12.68 -9.71
CA SER A 235 24.45 11.44 -9.08
C SER A 235 25.30 11.74 -7.86
N ARG A 236 25.03 11.05 -6.75
CA ARG A 236 25.75 11.26 -5.47
C ARG A 236 26.25 9.94 -4.92
N VAL A 237 27.48 9.96 -4.44
CA VAL A 237 28.08 8.84 -3.72
C VAL A 237 28.67 9.41 -2.44
N ALA A 238 28.31 8.83 -1.30
CA ALA A 238 28.93 9.18 -0.04
C ALA A 238 30.43 8.86 -0.07
N THR A 239 31.25 9.71 0.54
CA THR A 239 32.71 9.64 0.46
C THR A 239 33.32 8.37 1.05
N ASP A 240 32.59 7.71 1.95
CA ASP A 240 32.98 6.49 2.64
C ASP A 240 32.30 5.23 2.06
N ALA A 241 31.60 5.34 0.93
CA ALA A 241 31.08 4.19 0.21
C ALA A 241 32.24 3.41 -0.45
N ASN A 242 32.19 2.08 -0.37
CA ASN A 242 33.18 1.20 -0.98
C ASN A 242 32.57 0.53 -2.21
N ILE A 243 32.93 1.02 -3.39
CA ILE A 243 32.42 0.55 -4.67
C ILE A 243 33.53 -0.20 -5.39
N SER A 244 33.26 -1.45 -5.78
CA SER A 244 34.19 -2.21 -6.61
C SER A 244 34.50 -1.47 -7.91
N PRO A 245 35.77 -1.42 -8.36
CA PRO A 245 36.13 -0.85 -9.67
C PRO A 245 35.44 -1.53 -10.87
N GLU A 246 34.95 -2.76 -10.68
CA GLU A 246 34.23 -3.53 -11.70
C GLU A 246 32.72 -3.27 -11.70
N ALA A 247 32.21 -2.46 -10.76
CA ALA A 247 30.81 -2.08 -10.75
C ALA A 247 30.51 -1.06 -11.86
N VAL A 248 29.35 -1.20 -12.49
CA VAL A 248 28.84 -0.30 -13.52
C VAL A 248 27.79 0.61 -12.90
N LEU A 249 28.06 1.91 -12.85
CA LEU A 249 27.11 2.91 -12.36
C LEU A 249 26.52 3.69 -13.55
N ILE A 250 25.20 3.70 -13.67
CA ILE A 250 24.47 4.36 -14.75
C ILE A 250 23.60 5.47 -14.13
N ALA A 251 23.93 6.72 -14.44
CA ALA A 251 23.23 7.87 -13.88
C ALA A 251 21.74 7.92 -14.28
N PRO A 252 20.85 8.49 -13.43
CA PRO A 252 21.15 9.01 -12.09
C PRO A 252 21.18 7.92 -11.01
N TYR A 253 21.97 8.12 -9.96
CA TYR A 253 21.99 7.26 -8.77
C TYR A 253 22.37 8.03 -7.49
N SER A 254 21.93 7.53 -6.34
CA SER A 254 22.37 8.01 -5.02
C SER A 254 22.81 6.82 -4.16
N ILE A 255 24.00 6.89 -3.59
CA ILE A 255 24.59 5.82 -2.76
C ILE A 255 24.99 6.41 -1.41
N GLY A 256 24.38 5.90 -0.34
CA GLY A 256 24.56 6.36 1.03
C GLY A 256 25.87 5.93 1.70
N SER A 257 26.12 6.52 2.87
CA SER A 257 27.38 6.35 3.62
C SER A 257 27.61 4.91 4.08
N GLY A 258 28.86 4.45 4.00
CA GLY A 258 29.27 3.11 4.42
C GLY A 258 28.71 1.96 3.58
N THR A 259 28.03 2.25 2.47
CA THR A 259 27.50 1.22 1.56
C THR A 259 28.61 0.55 0.76
N LYS A 260 28.50 -0.77 0.58
CA LYS A 260 29.45 -1.60 -0.16
C LYS A 260 28.80 -2.15 -1.43
N ILE A 261 29.47 -2.02 -2.57
CA ILE A 261 28.99 -2.51 -3.86
C ILE A 261 30.01 -3.48 -4.46
N GLY A 262 29.56 -4.71 -4.70
CA GLY A 262 30.37 -5.81 -5.23
C GLY A 262 30.76 -5.65 -6.70
N ALA A 263 31.69 -6.50 -7.14
CA ALA A 263 32.16 -6.55 -8.52
C ALA A 263 31.02 -6.87 -9.51
N GLY A 264 31.08 -6.29 -10.71
CA GLY A 264 30.10 -6.54 -11.77
C GLY A 264 28.66 -6.12 -11.45
N ALA A 265 28.41 -5.42 -10.35
CA ALA A 265 27.08 -4.90 -10.03
C ALA A 265 26.70 -3.77 -11.00
N HIS A 266 25.44 -3.73 -11.45
CA HIS A 266 24.90 -2.66 -12.29
C HIS A 266 23.91 -1.83 -11.47
N ILE A 267 24.24 -0.57 -11.25
CA ILE A 267 23.46 0.35 -10.41
C ILE A 267 22.94 1.49 -11.28
N GLY A 268 21.62 1.56 -11.40
CA GLY A 268 20.90 2.53 -12.20
C GLY A 268 20.66 2.08 -13.65
N PRO A 269 19.92 2.88 -14.43
CA PRO A 269 19.49 4.24 -14.10
C PRO A 269 18.38 4.29 -13.03
N GLY A 270 18.45 5.31 -12.18
CA GLY A 270 17.44 5.57 -11.15
C GLY A 270 17.56 4.70 -9.91
N ALA A 271 18.75 4.53 -9.34
CA ALA A 271 18.92 3.76 -8.11
C ALA A 271 19.17 4.68 -6.90
N VAL A 272 18.35 4.55 -5.86
CA VAL A 272 18.60 5.18 -4.55
C VAL A 272 18.93 4.08 -3.56
N ILE A 273 20.15 4.09 -3.02
CA ILE A 273 20.64 3.11 -2.05
C ILE A 273 21.02 3.86 -0.78
N GLY A 274 20.39 3.49 0.33
CA GLY A 274 20.61 4.07 1.65
C GLY A 274 22.01 3.80 2.20
N ALA A 275 22.22 4.15 3.46
CA ALA A 275 23.47 3.95 4.16
C ALA A 275 23.67 2.48 4.59
N ARG A 276 24.93 2.08 4.73
CA ARG A 276 25.37 0.79 5.31
C ARG A 276 24.76 -0.43 4.61
N CYS A 277 24.42 -0.29 3.33
CA CYS A 277 23.93 -1.41 2.54
C CYS A 277 25.10 -2.30 2.08
N VAL A 278 24.82 -3.57 1.83
CA VAL A 278 25.77 -4.51 1.22
C VAL A 278 25.15 -5.05 -0.06
N VAL A 279 25.69 -4.66 -1.20
CA VAL A 279 25.23 -5.09 -2.52
C VAL A 279 26.23 -6.10 -3.08
N GLY A 280 25.76 -7.33 -3.30
CA GLY A 280 26.59 -8.45 -3.76
C GLY A 280 27.10 -8.30 -5.21
N GLU A 281 27.99 -9.21 -5.59
CA GLU A 281 28.52 -9.31 -6.96
C GLU A 281 27.40 -9.52 -7.99
N GLY A 282 27.49 -8.84 -9.13
CA GLY A 282 26.58 -9.06 -10.26
C GLY A 282 25.13 -8.62 -10.01
N VAL A 283 24.84 -7.94 -8.90
CA VAL A 283 23.51 -7.42 -8.58
C VAL A 283 23.13 -6.32 -9.56
N ARG A 284 21.84 -6.25 -9.92
CA ARG A 284 21.27 -5.24 -10.80
C ARG A 284 20.17 -4.49 -10.09
N ILE A 285 20.25 -3.16 -10.03
CA ILE A 285 19.27 -2.30 -9.36
C ILE A 285 18.90 -1.15 -10.28
N GLU A 286 17.65 -1.10 -10.73
CA GLU A 286 17.14 -0.08 -11.64
C GLU A 286 15.83 0.50 -11.11
N LYS A 287 15.65 1.82 -11.22
CA LYS A 287 14.43 2.54 -10.82
C LYS A 287 13.92 2.15 -9.41
N SER A 288 14.82 1.87 -8.46
CA SER A 288 14.48 1.26 -7.18
C SER A 288 15.01 2.08 -6.00
N VAL A 289 14.32 1.96 -4.87
CA VAL A 289 14.65 2.64 -3.61
C VAL A 289 14.96 1.59 -2.54
N VAL A 290 16.22 1.55 -2.11
CA VAL A 290 16.72 0.65 -1.06
C VAL A 290 17.05 1.51 0.16
N TYR A 291 16.44 1.20 1.30
CA TYR A 291 16.66 1.95 2.54
C TYR A 291 17.96 1.52 3.22
N ASP A 292 18.30 2.18 4.32
CA ASP A 292 19.47 1.86 5.13
C ASP A 292 19.52 0.40 5.61
N ASP A 293 20.75 -0.10 5.79
CA ASP A 293 21.04 -1.41 6.41
C ASP A 293 20.45 -2.62 5.66
N VAL A 294 20.25 -2.52 4.35
CA VAL A 294 19.79 -3.63 3.51
C VAL A 294 20.96 -4.44 2.98
N SER A 295 20.85 -5.77 3.03
CA SER A 295 21.82 -6.69 2.42
C SER A 295 21.20 -7.38 1.21
N ILE A 296 21.87 -7.31 0.06
CA ILE A 296 21.41 -7.86 -1.21
C ILE A 296 22.43 -8.89 -1.70
N GLY A 297 22.01 -10.14 -1.79
CA GLY A 297 22.84 -11.27 -2.20
C GLY A 297 23.28 -11.18 -3.67
N PRO A 298 24.35 -11.88 -4.06
CA PRO A 298 24.89 -11.84 -5.41
C PRO A 298 23.86 -12.14 -6.49
N LYS A 299 23.96 -11.47 -7.64
CA LYS A 299 23.13 -11.66 -8.83
C LYS A 299 21.62 -11.43 -8.64
N ALA A 300 21.21 -10.77 -7.56
CA ALA A 300 19.83 -10.33 -7.40
C ALA A 300 19.47 -9.23 -8.43
N HIS A 301 18.18 -9.14 -8.78
CA HIS A 301 17.63 -8.16 -9.71
C HIS A 301 16.48 -7.41 -9.06
N LEU A 302 16.59 -6.08 -8.99
CA LEU A 302 15.58 -5.19 -8.43
C LEU A 302 15.21 -4.16 -9.49
N GLU A 303 13.95 -4.15 -9.90
CA GLU A 303 13.42 -3.19 -10.86
C GLU A 303 12.19 -2.48 -10.28
N GLY A 304 12.17 -1.15 -10.27
CA GLY A 304 10.95 -0.41 -9.93
C GLY A 304 10.40 -0.63 -8.52
N CYS A 305 11.21 -1.09 -7.56
CA CYS A 305 10.73 -1.59 -6.26
C CYS A 305 11.23 -0.75 -5.07
N VAL A 306 10.65 -1.01 -3.89
CA VAL A 306 11.09 -0.43 -2.61
C VAL A 306 11.48 -1.54 -1.64
N VAL A 307 12.66 -1.43 -1.01
CA VAL A 307 13.14 -2.36 0.02
C VAL A 307 13.46 -1.60 1.30
N ALA A 308 12.63 -1.80 2.33
CA ALA A 308 12.79 -1.12 3.61
C ALA A 308 13.91 -1.71 4.46
N SER A 309 14.31 -0.95 5.48
CA SER A 309 15.53 -1.15 6.24
C SER A 309 15.67 -2.52 6.87
N LYS A 310 16.93 -2.93 7.11
CA LYS A 310 17.31 -4.19 7.78
C LYS A 310 16.83 -5.46 7.08
N SER A 311 16.31 -5.34 5.87
CA SER A 311 15.90 -6.49 5.06
C SER A 311 17.09 -7.16 4.42
N ARG A 312 16.99 -8.48 4.21
CA ARG A 312 17.98 -9.28 3.51
C ARG A 312 17.34 -9.90 2.28
N LEU A 313 17.99 -9.78 1.14
CA LEU A 313 17.63 -10.46 -0.09
C LEU A 313 18.71 -11.51 -0.38
N GLY A 314 18.30 -12.75 -0.63
CA GLY A 314 19.19 -13.85 -0.96
C GLY A 314 19.82 -13.68 -2.34
N ARG A 315 20.80 -14.53 -2.65
CA ARG A 315 21.40 -14.59 -4.01
C ARG A 315 20.31 -14.82 -5.05
N GLU A 316 20.44 -14.22 -6.23
CA GLU A 316 19.53 -14.42 -7.36
C GLU A 316 18.05 -14.10 -7.06
N ALA A 317 17.75 -13.36 -5.98
CA ALA A 317 16.39 -12.88 -5.73
C ALA A 317 15.97 -11.89 -6.82
N HIS A 318 14.72 -11.96 -7.26
CA HIS A 318 14.15 -11.14 -8.32
C HIS A 318 12.92 -10.39 -7.82
N LEU A 319 12.99 -9.06 -7.81
CA LEU A 319 11.89 -8.18 -7.43
C LEU A 319 11.47 -7.35 -8.64
N GLU A 320 10.22 -7.50 -9.05
CA GLU A 320 9.64 -6.78 -10.17
C GLU A 320 9.13 -5.38 -9.77
N ALA A 321 8.70 -4.61 -10.77
CA ALA A 321 8.18 -3.26 -10.59
C ALA A 321 7.03 -3.20 -9.58
N GLY A 322 6.94 -2.12 -8.80
CA GLY A 322 5.87 -1.93 -7.83
C GLY A 322 5.95 -2.80 -6.57
N VAL A 323 6.95 -3.69 -6.47
CA VAL A 323 7.16 -4.50 -5.26
C VAL A 323 7.55 -3.59 -4.09
N VAL A 324 6.97 -3.88 -2.92
CA VAL A 324 7.29 -3.20 -1.67
C VAL A 324 7.63 -4.21 -0.59
N VAL A 325 8.88 -4.22 -0.14
CA VAL A 325 9.37 -5.05 0.97
C VAL A 325 9.44 -4.21 2.25
N GLY A 326 8.70 -4.63 3.27
CA GLY A 326 8.65 -4.02 4.60
C GLY A 326 9.92 -4.22 5.42
N GLU A 327 10.02 -3.57 6.58
CA GLU A 327 11.25 -3.58 7.39
C GLU A 327 11.59 -5.00 7.88
N SER A 328 12.89 -5.33 7.94
CA SER A 328 13.40 -6.58 8.51
C SER A 328 12.84 -7.86 7.87
N CYS A 329 12.60 -7.85 6.56
CA CYS A 329 12.22 -9.07 5.83
C CYS A 329 13.43 -9.93 5.49
N ASP A 330 13.23 -11.24 5.37
CA ASP A 330 14.27 -12.18 4.93
C ASP A 330 13.81 -12.90 3.68
N VAL A 331 14.22 -12.40 2.51
CA VAL A 331 13.85 -12.95 1.21
C VAL A 331 14.90 -13.99 0.81
N GLY A 332 14.47 -15.26 0.73
CA GLY A 332 15.35 -16.36 0.41
C GLY A 332 16.01 -16.28 -0.97
N ALA A 333 17.05 -17.08 -1.17
CA ALA A 333 17.76 -17.17 -2.44
C ALA A 333 16.83 -17.59 -3.59
N SER A 334 17.01 -17.00 -4.77
CA SER A 334 16.25 -17.30 -5.99
C SER A 334 14.73 -17.10 -5.85
N ALA A 335 14.29 -16.35 -4.83
CA ALA A 335 12.89 -15.98 -4.69
C ALA A 335 12.49 -14.93 -5.75
N ILE A 336 11.29 -15.06 -6.28
CA ILE A 336 10.71 -14.16 -7.29
C ILE A 336 9.49 -13.49 -6.67
N ILE A 337 9.50 -12.15 -6.63
CA ILE A 337 8.42 -11.34 -6.10
C ILE A 337 7.85 -10.53 -7.26
N SER A 338 6.61 -10.84 -7.60
CA SER A 338 5.94 -10.35 -8.82
C SER A 338 5.43 -8.92 -8.66
N ASN A 339 5.14 -8.28 -9.78
CA ASN A 339 4.72 -6.90 -9.88
C ASN A 339 3.61 -6.52 -8.87
N GLY A 340 3.77 -5.37 -8.21
CA GLY A 340 2.79 -4.81 -7.28
C GLY A 340 2.66 -5.54 -5.93
N THR A 341 3.49 -6.57 -5.69
CA THR A 341 3.42 -7.38 -4.47
C THR A 341 3.92 -6.62 -3.24
N ARG A 342 3.28 -6.87 -2.09
CA ARG A 342 3.58 -6.19 -0.82
C ARG A 342 3.95 -7.22 0.24
N LEU A 343 5.17 -7.12 0.77
CA LEU A 343 5.68 -7.99 1.82
C LEU A 343 5.75 -7.24 3.16
N GLY A 344 4.90 -7.62 4.10
CA GLY A 344 4.80 -7.03 5.43
C GLY A 344 6.10 -7.14 6.24
N PRO A 345 6.35 -6.23 7.20
CA PRO A 345 7.56 -6.27 8.02
C PRO A 345 7.76 -7.60 8.74
N HIS A 346 9.01 -7.95 9.01
CA HIS A 346 9.41 -9.17 9.71
C HIS A 346 8.94 -10.48 9.04
N THR A 347 8.74 -10.45 7.72
CA THR A 347 8.26 -11.62 6.99
C THR A 347 9.42 -12.37 6.32
N PRO A 348 9.64 -13.64 6.67
CA PRO A 348 10.55 -14.49 5.93
C PRO A 348 9.85 -15.07 4.69
N LEU A 349 10.54 -15.01 3.55
CA LEU A 349 10.17 -15.67 2.32
C LEU A 349 11.21 -16.77 2.02
N ALA A 350 10.72 -17.94 1.66
CA ALA A 350 11.54 -19.11 1.40
C ALA A 350 12.46 -18.93 0.18
N ALA A 351 13.56 -19.69 0.14
CA ALA A 351 14.37 -19.80 -1.06
C ALA A 351 13.55 -20.46 -2.20
N GLY A 352 13.68 -19.93 -3.41
CA GLY A 352 12.94 -20.37 -4.60
C GLY A 352 11.45 -20.04 -4.58
N ALA A 353 10.98 -19.27 -3.59
CA ALA A 353 9.57 -18.92 -3.49
C ALA A 353 9.17 -17.97 -4.61
N PHE A 354 8.00 -18.19 -5.17
CA PHE A 354 7.29 -17.19 -5.97
C PHE A 354 6.31 -16.45 -5.06
N LEU A 355 6.16 -15.14 -5.20
CA LEU A 355 5.18 -14.37 -4.42
C LEU A 355 4.44 -13.40 -5.32
N GLU A 356 3.12 -13.38 -5.17
CA GLU A 356 2.20 -12.45 -5.83
C GLU A 356 1.17 -11.98 -4.79
N GLY A 357 0.79 -10.70 -4.84
CA GLY A 357 -0.25 -10.12 -3.98
C GLY A 357 0.28 -9.51 -2.68
N VAL A 358 -0.52 -9.57 -1.60
CA VAL A 358 -0.17 -8.93 -0.32
C VAL A 358 0.06 -10.01 0.74
N LEU A 359 1.26 -10.03 1.31
CA LEU A 359 1.62 -10.88 2.45
C LEU A 359 1.77 -10.00 3.68
N GLU A 360 0.73 -9.94 4.51
CA GLU A 360 0.70 -9.12 5.73
C GLU A 360 1.72 -9.61 6.80
N PRO A 361 2.22 -8.70 7.68
CA PRO A 361 3.19 -9.05 8.71
C PRO A 361 2.68 -10.14 9.65
N ARG A 362 3.59 -11.03 10.06
CA ARG A 362 3.30 -12.17 10.97
C ARG A 362 2.59 -11.80 12.26
N SER A 363 2.68 -10.56 12.73
CA SER A 363 1.92 -10.06 13.88
C SER A 363 0.40 -10.14 13.71
N GLN A 364 -0.11 -10.31 12.47
CA GLN A 364 -1.52 -10.60 12.21
C GLN A 364 -1.82 -12.12 12.18
N LYS A 365 -0.81 -13.00 12.04
CA LYS A 365 -0.92 -14.47 12.10
C LYS A 365 -0.80 -15.04 13.52
N LEU A 366 -1.25 -14.31 14.53
CA LEU A 366 -1.46 -14.82 15.89
C LEU A 366 -2.50 -15.96 15.93
N SER A 367 -3.31 -16.11 14.88
CA SER A 367 -4.25 -17.22 14.68
C SER A 367 -3.59 -18.61 14.62
N ALA A 368 -2.30 -18.71 14.31
CA ALA A 368 -1.57 -19.98 14.36
C ALA A 368 -1.12 -20.36 15.80
N ILE A 369 -0.93 -19.37 16.68
CA ILE A 369 -0.50 -19.56 18.08
C ILE A 369 -1.64 -20.16 18.91
N VAL A 370 -2.89 -19.85 18.58
CA VAL A 370 -4.11 -20.44 19.17
C VAL A 370 -4.11 -21.98 19.01
N ARG A 371 -3.59 -22.52 17.91
CA ARG A 371 -3.52 -23.98 17.68
C ARG A 371 -2.39 -24.69 18.44
N VAL A 372 -1.34 -23.97 18.84
CA VAL A 372 -0.24 -24.53 19.64
C VAL A 372 -0.60 -24.57 21.13
N LEU A 373 -1.51 -23.69 21.56
CA LEU A 373 -1.93 -23.54 22.95
C LEU A 373 -2.91 -24.61 23.46
N GLU A 374 -3.45 -25.47 22.59
CA GLU A 374 -4.21 -26.66 22.98
C GLU A 374 -3.32 -27.77 23.59
N ALA A 375 -1.99 -27.68 23.45
CA ALA A 375 -1.02 -28.61 24.04
C ALA A 375 -0.51 -28.07 25.40
N GLY A 376 -1.34 -28.22 26.43
CA GLY A 376 -1.15 -27.64 27.76
C GLY A 376 0.05 -28.14 28.57
N GLN A 377 0.63 -27.22 29.37
CA GLN A 377 1.21 -27.42 30.72
C GLN A 377 1.87 -26.16 31.34
N ARG A 378 1.85 -24.98 30.69
CA ARG A 378 2.54 -23.76 31.19
C ARG A 378 1.64 -22.59 31.63
N LEU A 379 0.32 -22.79 31.71
CA LEU A 379 -0.64 -21.73 32.07
C LEU A 379 -0.61 -21.30 33.55
N GLU A 380 -0.12 -22.16 34.46
CA GLU A 380 -0.18 -21.91 35.90
C GLU A 380 0.82 -20.84 36.41
N ALA A 381 1.84 -20.49 35.62
CA ALA A 381 2.91 -19.56 36.01
C ALA A 381 2.60 -18.08 35.71
N LEU A 382 1.48 -17.78 35.06
CA LEU A 382 1.14 -16.42 34.59
C LEU A 382 0.45 -15.59 35.68
N LEU A 383 0.69 -14.27 35.66
CA LEU A 383 0.07 -13.27 36.54
C LEU A 383 -1.44 -13.12 36.24
N PRO A 384 -2.25 -12.57 37.15
CA PRO A 384 -3.70 -12.42 36.96
C PRO A 384 -4.09 -11.60 35.71
N ASP A 385 -3.48 -10.42 35.52
CA ASP A 385 -3.73 -9.54 34.37
C ASP A 385 -3.33 -10.21 33.03
N GLU A 386 -2.29 -11.05 33.09
CA GLU A 386 -1.80 -11.84 31.97
C GLU A 386 -2.85 -12.90 31.58
N ARG A 387 -3.39 -13.64 32.57
CA ARG A 387 -4.48 -14.62 32.36
C ARG A 387 -5.74 -14.01 31.75
N GLU A 388 -6.07 -12.78 32.09
CA GLU A 388 -7.25 -12.08 31.57
C GLU A 388 -7.07 -11.68 30.10
N ALA A 389 -5.89 -11.18 29.72
CA ALA A 389 -5.52 -10.99 28.31
C ALA A 389 -5.49 -12.32 27.52
N TYR A 390 -5.09 -13.43 28.17
CA TYR A 390 -5.11 -14.77 27.57
C TYR A 390 -6.50 -15.35 27.38
N ALA A 391 -7.41 -15.13 28.32
CA ALA A 391 -8.79 -15.62 28.23
C ALA A 391 -9.51 -15.01 27.03
N VAL A 392 -9.33 -13.71 26.78
CA VAL A 392 -9.91 -13.01 25.62
C VAL A 392 -9.30 -13.48 24.30
N LEU A 393 -8.01 -13.83 24.28
CA LEU A 393 -7.35 -14.44 23.13
C LEU A 393 -7.82 -15.87 22.84
N ALA A 394 -8.26 -16.61 23.87
CA ALA A 394 -8.74 -17.98 23.75
C ALA A 394 -10.21 -18.08 23.30
N GLU A 395 -11.02 -17.05 23.56
CA GLU A 395 -12.46 -17.04 23.27
C GLU A 395 -12.84 -16.32 21.95
N GLY A 396 -11.89 -15.65 21.27
CA GLY A 396 -12.18 -14.81 20.10
C GLY A 396 -11.27 -15.01 18.88
N GLU A 397 -11.86 -14.98 17.68
CA GLU A 397 -11.15 -14.88 16.40
C GLU A 397 -10.42 -13.52 16.27
N GLU A 398 -9.18 -13.55 15.76
CA GLU A 398 -8.31 -12.43 15.33
C GLU A 398 -8.57 -11.03 15.94
N LEU A 399 -8.34 -10.88 17.24
CA LEU A 399 -8.35 -9.57 17.92
C LEU A 399 -6.95 -8.94 17.94
N SER A 400 -6.86 -7.65 17.60
CA SER A 400 -5.63 -6.85 17.77
C SER A 400 -5.34 -6.56 19.25
N ALA A 401 -4.08 -6.26 19.59
CA ALA A 401 -3.69 -5.90 20.97
C ALA A 401 -4.52 -4.75 21.57
N ARG A 402 -5.03 -3.85 20.72
CA ARG A 402 -5.91 -2.76 21.12
C ARG A 402 -7.32 -3.23 21.42
N GLN A 403 -7.88 -4.12 20.60
CA GLN A 403 -9.17 -4.74 20.87
C GLN A 403 -9.12 -5.59 22.14
N ILE A 404 -8.02 -6.32 22.38
CA ILE A 404 -7.82 -7.08 23.62
C ILE A 404 -7.79 -6.14 24.84
N ALA A 405 -7.06 -5.03 24.75
CA ALA A 405 -7.01 -4.03 25.81
C ALA A 405 -8.39 -3.43 26.11
N GLU A 406 -9.17 -3.17 25.06
CA GLU A 406 -10.55 -2.66 25.18
C GLU A 406 -11.51 -3.71 25.76
N THR A 407 -11.39 -4.98 25.36
CA THR A 407 -12.24 -6.09 25.86
C THR A 407 -11.93 -6.47 27.30
N THR A 408 -10.66 -6.43 27.71
CA THR A 408 -10.21 -6.76 29.07
C THR A 408 -10.22 -5.56 30.03
N ALA A 409 -10.52 -4.36 29.53
CA ALA A 409 -10.31 -3.10 30.24
C ALA A 409 -8.88 -2.91 30.79
N LEU A 410 -7.89 -3.62 30.24
CA LEU A 410 -6.49 -3.47 30.60
C LEU A 410 -5.85 -2.31 29.82
N PRO A 411 -4.91 -1.57 30.42
CA PRO A 411 -4.12 -0.60 29.67
C PRO A 411 -3.34 -1.28 28.53
N LEU A 412 -3.35 -0.69 27.33
CA LEU A 412 -2.69 -1.25 26.14
C LEU A 412 -1.21 -1.61 26.39
N TYR A 413 -0.47 -0.82 27.16
CA TYR A 413 0.92 -1.11 27.49
C TYR A 413 1.08 -2.40 28.31
N ARG A 414 0.08 -2.78 29.12
CA ARG A 414 0.07 -4.05 29.87
C ARG A 414 -0.23 -5.23 28.97
N VAL A 415 -1.16 -5.07 28.01
CA VAL A 415 -1.42 -6.09 26.98
C VAL A 415 -0.16 -6.31 26.13
N LEU A 416 0.50 -5.23 25.71
CA LEU A 416 1.76 -5.31 24.98
C LEU A 416 2.89 -5.93 25.83
N ALA A 417 2.97 -5.60 27.12
CA ALA A 417 3.94 -6.19 28.04
C ALA A 417 3.70 -7.69 28.28
N ALA A 418 2.44 -8.11 28.40
CA ALA A 418 2.05 -9.52 28.52
C ALA A 418 2.38 -10.31 27.23
N LEU A 419 2.02 -9.76 26.06
CA LEU A 419 2.39 -10.35 24.75
C LEU A 419 3.92 -10.46 24.60
N HIS A 420 4.65 -9.45 25.05
CA HIS A 420 6.11 -9.45 25.01
C HIS A 420 6.73 -10.41 26.06
N ALA A 421 6.10 -10.59 27.21
CA ALA A 421 6.52 -11.56 28.22
C ALA A 421 6.40 -13.00 27.72
N LEU A 422 5.37 -13.32 26.92
CA LEU A 422 5.26 -14.61 26.22
C LEU A 422 6.37 -14.84 25.20
N GLU A 423 6.69 -13.80 24.43
CA GLU A 423 7.80 -13.81 23.48
C GLU A 423 9.12 -14.09 24.19
N ARG A 424 9.35 -13.46 25.34
CA ARG A 424 10.57 -13.67 26.15
C ARG A 424 10.60 -15.00 26.91
N ALA A 425 9.46 -15.55 27.30
CA ALA A 425 9.38 -16.80 28.07
C ALA A 425 9.64 -18.06 27.22
N GLU A 426 10.04 -17.91 25.95
CA GLU A 426 10.24 -19.01 24.99
C GLU A 426 9.05 -19.98 24.92
N LEU A 427 7.87 -19.50 25.30
CA LEU A 427 6.59 -20.17 25.10
C LEU A 427 6.14 -20.09 23.64
N LEU A 428 6.82 -19.25 22.87
CA LEU A 428 6.82 -19.19 21.41
C LEU A 428 7.90 -20.09 20.77
N ALA A 429 8.57 -20.93 21.55
CA ALA A 429 9.52 -21.92 21.02
C ALA A 429 8.89 -23.33 20.97
N VAL A 430 8.30 -23.64 19.82
CA VAL A 430 8.30 -24.99 19.23
C VAL A 430 8.52 -24.77 17.73
N GLY A 431 9.54 -25.27 17.06
CA GLY A 431 10.66 -26.12 17.43
C GLY A 431 11.54 -26.22 16.18
N THR A 432 12.71 -26.84 16.33
CA THR A 432 13.68 -27.21 15.30
C THR A 432 13.13 -28.26 14.30
N ALA A 433 12.07 -27.90 13.59
CA ALA A 433 11.70 -28.46 12.31
C ALA A 433 11.57 -27.27 11.36
N HIS A 434 12.23 -27.33 10.21
CA HIS A 434 12.07 -26.33 9.15
C HIS A 434 10.57 -26.01 8.99
N PRO A 435 10.13 -24.75 9.19
CA PRO A 435 8.77 -24.38 8.87
C PRO A 435 8.56 -24.65 7.37
N PRO A 436 7.35 -25.03 6.92
CA PRO A 436 7.11 -25.17 5.49
C PRO A 436 7.55 -23.85 4.86
N LEU A 437 8.55 -23.95 3.99
CA LEU A 437 8.89 -22.91 3.05
C LEU A 437 7.55 -22.42 2.50
N TYR A 438 7.25 -21.11 2.54
CA TYR A 438 6.19 -20.58 1.70
C TYR A 438 6.65 -20.78 0.25
N SER A 439 6.52 -22.00 -0.26
CA SER A 439 6.35 -22.23 -1.68
C SER A 439 4.88 -21.88 -1.92
N VAL A 440 4.62 -20.65 -2.32
CA VAL A 440 3.61 -20.53 -3.37
C VAL A 440 4.22 -21.35 -4.52
N PRO A 441 3.54 -22.39 -5.03
CA PRO A 441 4.03 -23.07 -6.21
C PRO A 441 4.38 -21.99 -7.24
N PRO A 442 5.46 -22.12 -8.03
CA PRO A 442 5.63 -21.26 -9.19
C PRO A 442 4.27 -21.23 -9.88
N ALA A 443 3.75 -20.03 -10.18
CA ALA A 443 2.55 -19.90 -10.99
C ALA A 443 2.74 -20.89 -12.12
N ARG A 444 1.99 -22.01 -12.08
CA ARG A 444 1.98 -22.93 -13.19
C ARG A 444 1.59 -22.01 -14.31
N HIS A 445 2.44 -21.85 -15.33
CA HIS A 445 2.01 -21.27 -16.57
C HIS A 445 0.74 -22.04 -16.93
N MET A 446 -0.42 -21.45 -16.63
CA MET A 446 -1.68 -22.10 -16.86
C MET A 446 -1.81 -22.06 -18.36
N LEU A 447 -1.50 -23.18 -19.01
CA LEU A 447 -1.66 -23.30 -20.45
C LEU A 447 -3.08 -22.81 -20.78
N PRO A 448 -3.26 -21.94 -21.78
CA PRO A 448 -4.57 -21.47 -22.20
C PRO A 448 -5.54 -22.65 -22.31
N ARG A 449 -6.64 -22.59 -21.56
CA ARG A 449 -7.66 -23.65 -21.53
C ARG A 449 -8.92 -23.17 -22.25
N ARG A 450 -9.65 -24.11 -22.84
CA ARG A 450 -10.97 -23.92 -23.44
C ARG A 450 -12.04 -24.25 -22.40
N LEU A 451 -12.73 -23.23 -21.89
CA LEU A 451 -13.73 -23.36 -20.85
C LEU A 451 -15.13 -23.12 -21.42
N LEU A 452 -16.11 -23.86 -20.90
CA LEU A 452 -17.54 -23.59 -21.12
C LEU A 452 -18.15 -23.07 -19.81
N VAL A 453 -18.71 -21.87 -19.82
CA VAL A 453 -19.41 -21.27 -18.68
C VAL A 453 -20.92 -21.32 -18.92
N VAL A 454 -21.65 -22.02 -18.05
CA VAL A 454 -23.10 -22.21 -18.14
C VAL A 454 -23.79 -21.55 -16.95
N ASN A 455 -24.56 -20.50 -17.22
CA ASN A 455 -25.25 -19.73 -16.18
C ASN A 455 -26.51 -19.09 -16.75
N GLN A 456 -27.64 -19.12 -16.03
CA GLN A 456 -28.91 -18.56 -16.52
C GLN A 456 -28.89 -17.04 -16.67
N THR A 457 -28.05 -16.35 -15.88
CA THR A 457 -27.95 -14.89 -15.88
C THR A 457 -26.87 -14.41 -16.84
N GLU A 458 -27.18 -13.39 -17.65
CA GLU A 458 -26.21 -12.77 -18.56
C GLU A 458 -25.04 -12.15 -17.80
N VAL A 459 -25.32 -11.45 -16.70
CA VAL A 459 -24.32 -10.86 -15.80
C VAL A 459 -23.37 -11.92 -15.24
N GLY A 460 -23.89 -13.08 -14.79
CA GLY A 460 -23.05 -14.16 -14.29
C GLY A 460 -22.17 -14.78 -15.38
N ARG A 461 -22.70 -14.97 -16.60
CA ARG A 461 -21.92 -15.45 -17.75
C ARG A 461 -20.79 -14.48 -18.10
N GLU A 462 -21.10 -13.19 -18.21
CA GLU A 462 -20.13 -12.18 -18.63
C GLU A 462 -19.05 -11.95 -17.56
N THR A 463 -19.42 -11.98 -16.28
CA THR A 463 -18.48 -11.80 -15.16
C THR A 463 -17.44 -12.94 -15.13
N LEU A 464 -17.91 -14.19 -15.21
CA LEU A 464 -17.01 -15.35 -15.26
C LEU A 464 -16.18 -15.34 -16.56
N ARG A 465 -16.80 -15.04 -17.71
CA ARG A 465 -16.09 -14.92 -19.00
C ARG A 465 -14.96 -13.90 -18.92
N ALA A 466 -15.23 -12.67 -18.48
CA ALA A 466 -14.24 -11.62 -18.34
C ALA A 466 -13.10 -12.04 -17.40
N THR A 467 -13.43 -12.69 -16.28
CA THR A 467 -12.45 -13.19 -15.31
C THR A 467 -11.50 -14.21 -15.93
N PHE A 468 -12.01 -15.25 -16.58
CA PHE A 468 -11.16 -16.30 -17.17
C PHE A 468 -10.40 -15.82 -18.42
N VAL A 469 -11.00 -14.93 -19.24
CA VAL A 469 -10.32 -14.33 -20.41
C VAL A 469 -9.17 -13.44 -19.98
N ALA A 470 -9.33 -12.65 -18.91
CA ALA A 470 -8.24 -11.82 -18.36
C ALA A 470 -7.02 -12.65 -17.91
N HIS A 471 -7.20 -13.95 -17.66
CA HIS A 471 -6.14 -14.89 -17.27
C HIS A 471 -5.71 -15.82 -18.43
N GLY A 472 -6.03 -15.46 -19.67
CA GLY A 472 -5.53 -16.13 -20.87
C GLY A 472 -6.28 -17.40 -21.29
N HIS A 473 -7.46 -17.68 -20.72
CA HIS A 473 -8.31 -18.79 -21.15
C HIS A 473 -9.27 -18.36 -22.26
N SER A 474 -9.62 -19.29 -23.16
CA SER A 474 -10.71 -19.10 -24.12
C SER A 474 -12.01 -19.60 -23.52
N VAL A 475 -13.07 -18.79 -23.57
CA VAL A 475 -14.33 -19.10 -22.89
C VAL A 475 -15.51 -18.99 -23.86
N ARG A 476 -16.29 -20.08 -23.95
CA ARG A 476 -17.63 -20.07 -24.56
C ARG A 476 -18.67 -20.04 -23.44
N THR A 477 -19.79 -19.38 -23.68
CA THR A 477 -20.89 -19.26 -22.72
C THR A 477 -22.15 -19.94 -23.22
N ALA A 478 -22.94 -20.53 -22.33
CA ALA A 478 -24.27 -21.08 -22.60
C ALA A 478 -25.28 -20.59 -21.55
N ALA A 479 -26.50 -20.29 -21.97
CA ALA A 479 -27.55 -19.76 -21.10
C ALA A 479 -28.30 -20.85 -20.33
N ASP A 480 -28.31 -22.09 -20.84
CA ASP A 480 -29.01 -23.21 -20.21
C ASP A 480 -28.33 -24.57 -20.44
N GLY A 481 -28.91 -25.62 -19.86
CA GLY A 481 -28.36 -26.98 -19.95
C GLY A 481 -28.44 -27.61 -21.34
N ILE A 482 -29.40 -27.19 -22.17
CA ILE A 482 -29.56 -27.69 -23.54
C ILE A 482 -28.44 -27.13 -24.41
N GLU A 483 -28.22 -25.82 -24.36
CA GLU A 483 -27.12 -25.15 -25.05
C GLU A 483 -25.75 -25.70 -24.62
N ALA A 484 -25.59 -26.03 -23.34
CA ALA A 484 -24.36 -26.64 -22.84
C ALA A 484 -24.12 -28.04 -23.43
N VAL A 485 -25.17 -28.86 -23.53
CA VAL A 485 -25.13 -30.19 -24.16
C VAL A 485 -24.78 -30.08 -25.65
N GLU A 486 -25.36 -29.11 -26.36
CA GLU A 486 -25.05 -28.85 -27.78
C GLU A 486 -23.61 -28.36 -27.96
N ALA A 487 -23.15 -27.42 -27.14
CA ALA A 487 -21.78 -26.90 -27.21
C ALA A 487 -20.74 -28.03 -27.01
N VAL A 488 -20.94 -28.93 -26.06
CA VAL A 488 -20.04 -30.07 -25.84
C VAL A 488 -20.10 -31.08 -26.99
N ARG A 489 -21.25 -31.22 -27.65
CA ARG A 489 -21.36 -32.06 -28.84
C ARG A 489 -20.50 -31.51 -29.98
N ASP A 490 -20.52 -30.20 -30.18
CA ASP A 490 -19.84 -29.53 -31.28
C ASP A 490 -18.33 -29.45 -31.10
N GLU A 491 -17.85 -29.28 -29.87
CA GLU A 491 -16.42 -29.08 -29.60
C GLU A 491 -15.96 -29.62 -28.23
N ARG A 492 -14.64 -29.68 -28.05
CA ARG A 492 -14.01 -30.11 -26.80
C ARG A 492 -13.66 -28.92 -25.92
N PHE A 493 -13.93 -29.08 -24.63
CA PHE A 493 -13.54 -28.18 -23.55
C PHE A 493 -12.62 -28.90 -22.58
N ASP A 494 -11.74 -28.14 -21.94
CA ASP A 494 -10.90 -28.61 -20.84
C ASP A 494 -11.67 -28.62 -19.52
N ALA A 495 -12.65 -27.72 -19.36
CA ALA A 495 -13.56 -27.70 -18.22
C ALA A 495 -14.90 -27.05 -18.54
N ILE A 496 -15.91 -27.40 -17.75
CA ILE A 496 -17.25 -26.82 -17.78
C ILE A 496 -17.60 -26.32 -16.38
N LEU A 497 -17.90 -25.02 -16.26
CA LEU A 497 -18.53 -24.45 -15.07
C LEU A 497 -20.04 -24.49 -15.28
N MET A 498 -20.72 -25.39 -14.58
CA MET A 498 -22.13 -25.69 -14.76
C MET A 498 -22.95 -25.15 -13.59
N SER A 499 -23.78 -24.13 -13.79
CA SER A 499 -24.72 -23.71 -12.74
C SER A 499 -25.69 -24.85 -12.42
N ALA A 500 -25.93 -25.10 -11.13
CA ALA A 500 -26.83 -26.17 -10.69
C ALA A 500 -28.27 -25.95 -11.16
N ASP A 501 -28.78 -24.72 -10.97
CA ASP A 501 -30.15 -24.33 -11.27
C ASP A 501 -30.23 -23.63 -12.63
N LEU A 502 -30.49 -24.39 -13.69
CA LEU A 502 -30.63 -23.86 -15.05
C LEU A 502 -32.08 -24.02 -15.55
N PRO A 503 -32.57 -23.08 -16.39
CA PRO A 503 -33.86 -23.22 -17.05
C PRO A 503 -33.83 -24.36 -18.08
N SER A 504 -35.01 -24.90 -18.41
CA SER A 504 -35.23 -25.97 -19.41
C SER A 504 -34.64 -27.34 -19.02
N LEU A 505 -33.33 -27.42 -18.83
CA LEU A 505 -32.59 -28.61 -18.43
C LEU A 505 -31.64 -28.24 -17.29
N SER A 506 -31.81 -28.88 -16.12
CA SER A 506 -30.99 -28.58 -14.94
C SER A 506 -29.51 -28.88 -15.20
N GLY A 507 -28.61 -28.18 -14.52
CA GLY A 507 -27.17 -28.42 -14.69
C GLY A 507 -26.76 -29.85 -14.31
N TRP A 508 -27.46 -30.46 -13.36
CA TRP A 508 -27.27 -31.85 -12.97
C TRP A 508 -27.64 -32.83 -14.09
N ASP A 509 -28.78 -32.60 -14.75
CA ASP A 509 -29.24 -33.47 -15.84
C ASP A 509 -28.44 -33.25 -17.12
N ALA A 510 -28.07 -32.00 -17.41
CA ALA A 510 -27.12 -31.66 -18.48
C ALA A 510 -25.78 -32.37 -18.26
N THR A 511 -25.26 -32.39 -17.03
CA THR A 511 -24.02 -33.11 -16.70
C THR A 511 -24.13 -34.61 -16.94
N ARG A 512 -25.24 -35.24 -16.55
CA ARG A 512 -25.48 -36.68 -16.85
C ARG A 512 -25.47 -36.95 -18.35
N LEU A 513 -26.11 -36.10 -19.15
CA LEU A 513 -26.12 -36.24 -20.60
C LEU A 513 -24.72 -36.04 -21.20
N ILE A 514 -24.00 -35.00 -20.75
CA ILE A 514 -22.62 -34.70 -21.17
C ILE A 514 -21.70 -35.90 -20.93
N ARG A 515 -21.83 -36.60 -19.80
CA ARG A 515 -21.04 -37.80 -19.51
C ARG A 515 -21.25 -38.96 -20.49
N GLY A 516 -22.40 -39.00 -21.17
CA GLY A 516 -22.67 -39.96 -22.24
C GLY A 516 -22.05 -39.61 -23.60
N MET A 517 -21.48 -38.42 -23.76
CA MET A 517 -20.95 -37.93 -25.05
C MET A 517 -19.44 -38.15 -25.18
N ALA A 518 -18.96 -38.29 -26.42
CA ALA A 518 -17.53 -38.50 -26.71
C ALA A 518 -16.63 -37.36 -26.18
N ASN A 519 -17.06 -36.11 -26.30
CA ASN A 519 -16.33 -34.94 -25.81
C ASN A 519 -16.59 -34.64 -24.32
N GLY A 520 -17.65 -35.24 -23.74
CA GLY A 520 -18.09 -34.99 -22.37
C GLY A 520 -17.71 -36.07 -21.36
N ARG A 521 -17.11 -37.19 -21.81
CA ARG A 521 -16.79 -38.34 -20.95
C ARG A 521 -15.72 -38.05 -19.90
N THR A 522 -14.72 -37.23 -20.25
CA THR A 522 -13.55 -36.94 -19.42
C THR A 522 -13.38 -35.46 -19.09
N VAL A 523 -14.23 -34.58 -19.63
CA VAL A 523 -14.16 -33.15 -19.33
C VAL A 523 -14.45 -32.90 -17.86
N ALA A 524 -13.66 -32.05 -17.21
CA ALA A 524 -13.95 -31.68 -15.83
C ALA A 524 -15.25 -30.85 -15.78
N VAL A 525 -16.19 -31.25 -14.93
CA VAL A 525 -17.45 -30.52 -14.75
C VAL A 525 -17.53 -30.05 -13.32
N ILE A 526 -17.53 -28.75 -13.12
CA ILE A 526 -17.56 -28.11 -11.80
C ILE A 526 -18.95 -27.50 -11.63
N MET A 527 -19.69 -28.02 -10.65
CA MET A 527 -21.04 -27.55 -10.35
C MET A 527 -20.97 -26.25 -9.56
N PHE A 528 -21.73 -25.24 -9.98
CA PHE A 528 -21.76 -23.92 -9.34
C PHE A 528 -23.11 -23.69 -8.67
N SER A 529 -23.13 -23.72 -7.34
CA SER A 529 -24.35 -23.74 -6.52
C SER A 529 -24.38 -22.62 -5.48
N GLU A 530 -25.58 -22.13 -5.14
CA GLU A 530 -25.77 -21.11 -4.09
C GLU A 530 -25.55 -21.66 -2.68
N ARG A 531 -25.68 -22.98 -2.48
CA ARG A 531 -25.53 -23.62 -1.15
C ARG A 531 -24.85 -24.99 -1.27
N PRO A 532 -23.51 -25.05 -1.39
CA PRO A 532 -22.79 -26.32 -1.52
C PRO A 532 -22.74 -27.07 -0.18
N LEU A 533 -23.86 -27.69 0.19
CA LEU A 533 -23.99 -28.55 1.36
C LEU A 533 -23.49 -29.97 1.02
N ALA A 534 -23.27 -30.79 2.05
CA ALA A 534 -22.80 -32.17 1.89
C ALA A 534 -23.68 -33.02 0.93
N GLU A 535 -24.97 -32.72 0.84
CA GLU A 535 -25.91 -33.37 -0.08
C GLU A 535 -25.61 -33.05 -1.55
N GLU A 536 -25.21 -31.83 -1.89
CA GLU A 536 -24.87 -31.45 -3.27
C GLU A 536 -23.54 -32.04 -3.71
N GLN A 537 -22.58 -32.17 -2.79
CA GLN A 537 -21.32 -32.85 -3.06
C GLN A 537 -21.56 -34.33 -3.41
N LYS A 538 -22.49 -34.99 -2.70
CA LYS A 538 -22.92 -36.36 -3.02
C LYS A 538 -23.61 -36.43 -4.38
N ARG A 539 -24.52 -35.50 -4.67
CA ARG A 539 -25.22 -35.40 -5.97
C ARG A 539 -24.24 -35.17 -7.13
N ALA A 540 -23.19 -34.38 -6.93
CA ALA A 540 -22.13 -34.16 -7.91
C ALA A 540 -21.39 -35.44 -8.26
N GLN A 541 -21.05 -36.26 -7.26
CA GLN A 541 -20.43 -37.57 -7.51
C GLN A 541 -21.37 -38.49 -8.30
N GLU A 542 -22.66 -38.52 -7.98
CA GLU A 542 -23.65 -39.36 -8.68
C GLU A 542 -23.83 -38.99 -10.16
N VAL A 543 -23.72 -37.72 -10.52
CA VAL A 543 -23.80 -37.27 -11.93
C VAL A 543 -22.45 -37.29 -12.66
N GLY A 544 -21.37 -37.63 -11.95
CA GLY A 544 -20.01 -37.65 -12.49
C GLY A 544 -19.33 -36.29 -12.59
N ALA A 545 -19.77 -35.28 -11.83
CA ALA A 545 -19.07 -34.00 -11.74
C ALA A 545 -17.77 -34.11 -10.92
N THR A 546 -16.81 -33.25 -11.23
CA THR A 546 -15.48 -33.17 -10.60
C THR A 546 -15.54 -32.54 -9.21
N GLY A 547 -16.48 -31.63 -8.97
CA GLY A 547 -16.70 -31.00 -7.67
C GLY A 547 -17.85 -29.99 -7.69
N VAL A 548 -18.16 -29.43 -6.52
CA VAL A 548 -19.13 -28.35 -6.33
C VAL A 548 -18.42 -27.14 -5.74
N LEU A 549 -18.70 -25.95 -6.28
CA LEU A 549 -18.24 -24.67 -5.76
C LEU A 549 -19.42 -23.78 -5.39
N ALA A 550 -19.22 -22.97 -4.35
CA ALA A 550 -20.18 -21.93 -3.97
C ALA A 550 -20.18 -20.81 -5.02
N LYS A 551 -21.35 -20.26 -5.32
CA LYS A 551 -21.47 -18.94 -5.96
C LYS A 551 -20.98 -17.88 -4.97
N THR A 552 -19.69 -17.56 -5.00
CA THR A 552 -19.09 -16.51 -4.17
C THR A 552 -19.32 -15.13 -4.79
N VAL A 553 -19.29 -14.08 -3.96
CA VAL A 553 -19.54 -12.68 -4.37
C VAL A 553 -18.40 -12.08 -5.21
N LEU A 554 -17.21 -12.70 -5.19
CA LEU A 554 -15.98 -12.14 -5.76
C LEU A 554 -15.38 -13.05 -6.85
N PRO A 555 -15.35 -12.62 -8.13
CA PRO A 555 -14.84 -13.40 -9.26
C PRO A 555 -13.38 -13.87 -9.11
N GLU A 556 -12.53 -13.08 -8.44
CA GLU A 556 -11.13 -13.40 -8.14
C GLU A 556 -10.95 -14.64 -7.25
N THR A 557 -11.99 -15.06 -6.52
CA THR A 557 -11.95 -16.27 -5.67
C THR A 557 -12.34 -17.53 -6.42
N VAL A 558 -13.08 -17.41 -7.53
CA VAL A 558 -13.59 -18.55 -8.30
C VAL A 558 -12.49 -19.19 -9.13
N LEU A 559 -11.61 -18.39 -9.72
CA LEU A 559 -10.53 -18.88 -10.58
C LEU A 559 -9.57 -19.84 -9.84
N PRO A 560 -8.99 -19.50 -8.66
CA PRO A 560 -8.11 -20.43 -7.94
C PRO A 560 -8.80 -21.75 -7.57
N GLN A 561 -10.07 -21.70 -7.15
CA GLN A 561 -10.83 -22.90 -6.75
C GLN A 561 -11.17 -23.80 -7.94
N VAL A 562 -11.52 -23.20 -9.07
CA VAL A 562 -11.73 -23.92 -10.33
C VAL A 562 -10.43 -24.59 -10.76
N MET A 563 -9.31 -23.87 -10.72
CA MET A 563 -8.02 -24.41 -11.13
C MET A 563 -7.56 -25.55 -10.21
N GLU A 564 -7.77 -25.46 -8.90
CA GLU A 564 -7.48 -26.56 -7.96
C GLU A 564 -8.27 -27.83 -8.31
N LEU A 565 -9.56 -27.70 -8.65
CA LEU A 565 -10.39 -28.84 -9.04
C LEU A 565 -9.99 -29.45 -10.39
N LEU A 566 -9.36 -28.67 -11.27
CA LEU A 566 -8.87 -29.14 -12.56
C LEU A 566 -7.51 -29.83 -12.50
N GLU A 567 -6.86 -29.84 -11.34
CA GLU A 567 -5.60 -30.54 -11.08
C GLU A 567 -5.78 -31.89 -10.38
N ARG A 568 -7.01 -32.21 -9.96
CA ARG A 568 -7.44 -33.49 -9.40
C ARG A 568 -7.93 -34.43 -10.50
#